data_AF-A0A381U5N7-F1
#
_entry.id   AF-A0A381U5N7-F1
#
_cell.length_a   1.000
_cell.length_b   1.000
_cell.length_c   1.000
_cell.angle_alpha   90.00
_cell.angle_beta   90.00
_cell.angle_gamma   90.00
#
_symmetry.space_group_name_H-M   'P 1'
#
loop_
_entity.id
_entity.type
_entity.pdbx_description
1 polymer ?
#
loop_
_entity_poly.entity_id
_entity_poly.type
_entity_poly.pdbx_seq_one_letter_code
_entity_poly.pdbx_strand_id
1 'polypeptide(L)' 'DFAPLGGSVFPMPGSDTIMWTIKFRNGEIKRFKFPTRTVNPGEVDIFAGEGEAQADISRVKEQGFFTHQSKERVLPVPA' A
#
# COMPACT_ATOMS: atom_id res chain seq x y z
N ASP A 1 -7.72 -32.32 -3.52
CA ASP A 1 -8.87 -31.54 -4.01
C ASP A 1 -10.12 -32.03 -3.27
N PHE A 2 -10.45 -31.38 -2.15
CA PHE A 2 -11.68 -31.69 -1.42
C PHE A 2 -12.19 -30.42 -0.75
N ALA A 3 -13.45 -30.09 -1.01
CA ALA A 3 -14.17 -29.02 -0.34
C ALA A 3 -15.65 -29.44 -0.23
N PRO A 4 -16.14 -29.79 0.98
CA PRO A 4 -17.55 -30.11 1.16
C PRO A 4 -18.44 -28.91 0.78
N LEU A 5 -19.61 -29.18 0.21
CA LEU A 5 -20.55 -28.13 -0.20
C LEU A 5 -21.00 -27.26 0.98
N GLY A 6 -21.46 -26.04 0.70
CA GLY A 6 -22.20 -25.19 1.65
C GLY A 6 -21.38 -24.15 2.42
N GLY A 7 -20.05 -24.13 2.27
CA GLY A 7 -19.23 -23.00 2.72
C GLY A 7 -19.12 -21.92 1.62
N SER A 8 -19.15 -20.65 1.99
CA SER A 8 -18.91 -19.55 1.05
C SER A 8 -18.26 -18.33 1.71
N VAL A 9 -17.50 -17.59 0.92
CA VAL A 9 -16.78 -16.38 1.34
C VAL A 9 -17.14 -15.24 0.39
N PHE A 10 -17.68 -14.16 0.92
CA PHE A 10 -18.09 -12.99 0.14
C PHE A 10 -17.26 -11.76 0.53
N PRO A 11 -16.37 -11.28 -0.36
CA PRO A 11 -15.72 -9.99 -0.20
C PRO A 11 -16.64 -8.84 -0.58
N MET A 12 -16.53 -7.75 0.15
CA MET A 12 -17.15 -6.47 -0.19
C MET A 12 -16.09 -5.36 -0.01
N PRO A 13 -15.38 -4.98 -1.09
CA PRO A 13 -14.40 -3.90 -1.04
C PRO A 13 -15.10 -2.53 -0.95
N GLY A 14 -14.66 -1.70 0.00
CA GLY A 14 -14.94 -0.27 0.08
C GLY A 14 -13.73 0.58 -0.34
N SER A 15 -13.78 1.90 -0.12
CA SER A 15 -12.66 2.80 -0.49
C SER A 15 -11.44 2.66 0.42
N ASP A 16 -11.67 2.51 1.72
CA ASP A 16 -10.66 2.51 2.79
C ASP A 16 -10.66 1.20 3.60
N THR A 17 -11.61 0.32 3.32
CA THR A 17 -11.89 -0.88 4.11
C THR A 17 -12.32 -2.03 3.21
N ILE A 18 -12.13 -3.26 3.69
CA ILE A 18 -12.70 -4.46 3.08
C ILE A 18 -13.50 -5.21 4.14
N MET A 19 -14.71 -5.62 3.76
CA MET A 19 -15.56 -6.45 4.59
C MET A 19 -15.60 -7.87 4.05
N TRP A 20 -15.53 -8.83 4.95
CA TRP A 20 -15.64 -10.25 4.64
C TRP A 20 -16.81 -10.84 5.38
N THR A 21 -17.72 -11.48 4.65
CA THR A 21 -18.75 -12.34 5.22
C THR A 21 -18.41 -13.79 4.91
N ILE A 22 -18.17 -14.58 5.95
CA ILE A 22 -17.91 -16.02 5.86
C ILE A 22 -19.17 -16.76 6.31
N LYS A 23 -19.73 -17.58 5.44
CA LYS A 23 -20.83 -18.50 5.75
C LYS A 23 -20.28 -19.92 5.82
N PHE A 24 -20.40 -20.54 6.97
CA PHE A 24 -20.01 -21.93 7.19
C PHE A 24 -21.14 -22.88 6.77
N ARG A 25 -20.80 -24.14 6.47
CA ARG A 25 -21.76 -25.19 6.10
C ARG A 25 -22.84 -25.41 7.17
N ASN A 26 -22.49 -25.24 8.44
CA ASN A 26 -23.42 -25.35 9.57
C ASN A 26 -24.38 -24.15 9.72
N GLY A 27 -24.28 -23.14 8.85
CA GLY A 27 -25.10 -21.93 8.88
C GLY A 27 -24.53 -20.79 9.71
N GLU A 28 -23.42 -20.99 10.44
CA GLU A 28 -22.75 -19.91 11.17
C GLU A 28 -22.24 -18.83 10.19
N ILE A 29 -22.45 -17.56 10.55
CA ILE A 29 -21.97 -16.42 9.77
C ILE A 29 -21.01 -15.60 10.62
N LYS A 30 -19.79 -15.44 10.12
CA LYS A 30 -18.79 -14.52 10.71
C LYS A 30 -18.59 -13.33 9.78
N ARG A 31 -18.47 -12.14 10.36
CA ARG A 31 -18.24 -10.88 9.66
C ARG A 31 -16.98 -10.23 10.17
N PHE A 32 -16.13 -9.79 9.25
CA PHE A 32 -14.89 -9.09 9.55
C PHE A 32 -14.85 -7.80 8.76
N LYS A 33 -14.20 -6.78 9.35
CA LYS A 33 -13.90 -5.52 8.69
C LYS A 33 -12.45 -5.19 8.95
N PHE A 34 -11.70 -4.96 7.88
CA PHE A 34 -10.29 -4.60 7.97
C PHE A 34 -10.06 -3.28 7.23
N PRO A 35 -9.24 -2.36 7.78
CA PRO A 35 -8.77 -1.20 7.04
C PRO A 35 -7.81 -1.66 5.93
N THR A 36 -7.88 -1.02 4.77
CA THR A 36 -7.02 -1.32 3.61
C THR A 36 -6.10 -0.16 3.24
N ARG A 37 -6.49 1.07 3.55
CA ARG A 37 -5.72 2.29 3.26
C ARG A 37 -5.80 3.25 4.43
N THR A 38 -4.73 4.02 4.65
CA THR A 38 -4.67 5.12 5.62
C THR A 38 -4.81 6.49 4.94
N VAL A 39 -4.71 6.54 3.62
CA VAL A 39 -4.83 7.74 2.78
C VAL A 39 -5.83 7.45 1.66
N ASN A 40 -6.67 8.42 1.32
CA ASN A 40 -7.65 8.25 0.27
C ASN A 40 -6.98 8.07 -1.10
N PRO A 41 -7.62 7.34 -2.02
CA PRO A 41 -7.18 7.32 -3.41
C PRO A 41 -7.11 8.73 -3.99
N GLY A 42 -5.97 9.10 -4.57
CA GLY A 42 -5.76 10.40 -5.21
C GLY A 42 -5.26 11.51 -4.30
N GLU A 43 -5.19 11.30 -2.98
CA GLU A 43 -4.69 12.28 -2.01
C GLU A 43 -3.20 12.09 -1.66
N VAL A 44 -2.53 11.11 -2.27
CA VAL A 44 -1.10 10.87 -2.02
C VAL A 44 -0.28 11.99 -2.68
N ASP A 45 0.35 12.81 -1.85
CA ASP A 45 1.41 13.73 -2.27
C ASP A 45 2.75 13.00 -2.30
N ILE A 46 3.30 12.85 -3.51
CA ILE A 46 4.56 12.14 -3.77
C ILE A 46 5.81 12.91 -3.30
N PHE A 47 5.67 14.20 -2.99
CA PHE A 47 6.77 15.05 -2.51
C PHE A 47 6.67 15.36 -1.02
N ALA A 48 5.56 14.98 -0.37
CA ALA A 48 5.33 15.25 1.05
C ALA A 48 6.47 14.73 1.94
N GLY A 49 7.06 15.64 2.73
CA GLY A 49 8.12 15.32 3.69
C GLY A 49 9.50 15.02 3.08
N GLU A 50 9.61 14.97 1.76
CA GLU A 50 10.89 14.80 1.05
C GLU A 50 11.47 16.15 0.58
N GLY A 51 10.63 17.16 0.33
CA GLY A 51 11.05 18.47 -0.18
C GLY A 51 11.18 18.48 -1.71
N GLU A 52 11.52 19.63 -2.28
CA GLU A 52 11.75 19.78 -3.72
C GLU A 52 13.25 19.68 -4.03
N ALA A 53 13.67 18.61 -4.70
CA ALA A 53 15.00 18.54 -5.28
C ALA A 53 15.03 19.40 -6.56
N GLN A 54 15.84 20.46 -6.58
CA GLN A 54 16.10 21.22 -7.79
C GLN A 54 16.90 20.34 -8.77
N ALA A 55 16.42 20.21 -10.00
CA ALA A 55 17.07 19.40 -11.01
C ALA A 55 18.40 20.05 -11.43
N ASP A 56 19.52 19.47 -11.00
CA ASP A 56 20.85 19.85 -11.46
C ASP A 56 21.25 18.99 -12.67
N ILE A 57 21.19 19.59 -13.85
CA ILE A 57 21.48 18.93 -15.13
C ILE A 57 22.92 18.40 -15.17
N SER A 58 23.86 19.04 -14.45
CA SER A 58 25.26 18.60 -14.43
C SER A 58 25.44 17.24 -13.76
N ARG A 59 24.50 16.86 -12.88
CA ARG A 59 24.57 15.66 -12.05
C ARG A 59 23.71 14.51 -12.57
N VAL A 60 23.13 14.64 -13.77
CA VAL A 60 22.23 13.62 -14.36
C VAL A 60 22.90 12.25 -14.55
N LYS A 61 24.24 12.22 -14.67
CA LYS A 61 25.03 10.99 -14.81
C LYS A 61 25.45 10.39 -13.47
N GLU A 62 25.30 11.13 -12.37
CA GLU A 62 25.64 10.67 -11.03
C GLU A 62 24.54 9.77 -10.48
N GLN A 63 24.90 8.80 -9.64
CA GLN A 63 23.93 7.95 -8.97
C GLN A 63 23.26 8.72 -7.82
N GLY A 64 21.93 8.72 -7.78
CA GLY A 64 21.17 9.33 -6.70
C GLY A 64 19.67 9.16 -6.86
N PHE A 65 18.95 9.24 -5.75
CA PHE A 65 17.49 9.36 -5.74
C PHE A 65 17.11 10.78 -5.30
N PHE A 66 16.01 11.32 -5.82
CA PHE A 66 15.55 12.66 -5.46
C PHE A 66 15.33 12.82 -3.94
N THR A 67 14.85 11.78 -3.25
CA THR A 67 14.67 11.74 -1.80
C THR A 67 15.96 11.91 -1.00
N HIS A 68 17.08 11.45 -1.57
CA HIS A 68 18.40 11.59 -0.95
C HIS A 68 18.97 12.97 -1.25
N GLN A 69 18.86 13.44 -2.50
CA GLN A 69 19.37 14.75 -2.92
C GLN A 69 18.64 15.91 -2.23
N SER A 70 17.31 15.82 -2.10
CA SER A 70 16.49 16.81 -1.41
C SER A 70 16.85 16.97 0.08
N LYS A 71 17.40 15.91 0.69
CA LYS A 71 17.80 15.86 2.11
C LYS A 71 19.31 15.84 2.32
N GLU A 72 20.11 16.06 1.28
CA GLU A 72 21.58 15.97 1.30
C GLU A 72 22.12 14.64 1.90
N ARG A 73 21.39 13.54 1.73
CA ARG A 73 21.79 12.21 2.20
C ARG A 73 22.63 11.48 1.16
N VAL A 74 23.62 10.72 1.63
CA VAL A 74 24.45 9.85 0.79
C VAL A 74 23.81 8.47 0.67
N LEU A 75 23.95 7.83 -0.50
CA LEU A 75 23.47 6.47 -0.70
C LEU A 75 24.17 5.50 0.27
N PRO A 76 23.45 4.53 0.87
CA PRO A 76 24.06 3.51 1.69
C PRO A 76 25.01 2.66 0.85
N VAL A 77 26.24 2.47 1.32
CA VAL A 77 27.20 1.54 0.72
C VAL A 77 26.86 0.14 1.22
N PRO A 78 26.64 -0.85 0.34
CA PRO A 78 26.46 -2.24 0.77
C PRO A 78 27.65 -2.69 1.62
N ALA A 79 27.36 -3.39 2.72
CA ALA A 79 28.39 -3.98 3.60
C ALA A 79 29.14 -5.12 2.90
#